data_AF-A0A679KDP2-F1
#
_entry.id   AF-A0A679KDP2-F1
#
_cell.length_a   1.000
_cell.length_b   1.000
_cell.length_c   1.000
_cell.angle_alpha   90.00
_cell.angle_beta   90.00
_cell.angle_gamma   90.00
#
_symmetry.space_group_name_H-M   'P 1'
#
loop_
_entity.id
_entity.type
_entity.pdbx_description
1 polymer ?
#
loop_
_entity_poly.entity_id
_entity_poly.type
_entity_poly.pdbx_seq_one_letter_code
_entity_poly.pdbx_strand_id
1 'polypeptide(L)' 'MTAEIINLNKVRKARERADREREAHENRLKYGQSKSERGLVDAQHRKSQSEIDGARREDNRADEDADDIDPNTAS' A
#
# COMPACT_ATOMS: atom_id res chain seq x y z
N MET A 1 -0.97 39.19 28.73
CA MET A 1 -1.25 38.22 27.64
C MET A 1 -2.06 38.94 26.58
N THR A 2 -1.53 39.06 25.37
CA THR A 2 -2.16 39.81 24.26
C THR A 2 -2.93 38.83 23.38
N ALA A 3 -4.24 39.05 23.22
CA ALA A 3 -5.07 38.25 22.32
C ALA A 3 -4.70 38.57 20.86
N GLU A 4 -4.28 37.57 20.10
CA GLU A 4 -3.95 37.74 18.69
C GLU A 4 -5.25 37.69 17.86
N ILE A 5 -5.63 38.86 17.34
CA ILE A 5 -6.86 39.00 16.55
C ILE A 5 -6.60 38.46 15.14
N ILE A 6 -6.95 37.19 14.92
CA ILE A 6 -6.79 36.54 13.62
C ILE A 6 -8.02 36.71 12.73
N ASN A 7 -7.80 36.87 11.43
CA ASN A 7 -8.86 36.95 10.44
C ASN A 7 -9.26 35.54 9.98
N LEU A 8 -10.46 35.10 10.37
CA LEU A 8 -11.00 33.78 10.05
C LEU A 8 -11.14 33.52 8.54
N ASN A 9 -11.40 34.56 7.74
CA ASN A 9 -11.45 34.41 6.28
C ASN A 9 -10.08 34.09 5.68
N LYS A 10 -9.00 34.66 6.23
CA LYS A 10 -7.64 34.33 5.79
C LYS A 10 -7.30 32.88 6.13
N VAL A 11 -7.68 32.43 7.33
CA VAL A 11 -7.47 31.04 7.77
C VAL A 11 -8.24 30.06 6.87
N ARG A 12 -9.52 30.31 6.59
CA ARG A 12 -10.31 29.49 5.67
C ARG A 12 -9.67 29.39 4.29
N LYS A 13 -9.28 30.53 3.71
CA LYS A 13 -8.63 30.58 2.38
C LYS A 13 -7.28 29.87 2.37
N ALA A 14 -6.53 29.92 3.46
CA ALA A 14 -5.26 29.19 3.59
C ALA A 14 -5.51 27.68 3.60
N ARG A 15 -6.49 27.20 4.37
CA ARG A 15 -6.90 25.80 4.39
C ARG A 15 -7.37 25.32 3.01
N GLU A 16 -8.25 26.07 2.35
CA GLU A 16 -8.74 25.72 1.01
C GLU A 16 -7.64 25.67 -0.06
N ARG A 17 -6.59 26.48 0.09
CA ARG A 17 -5.42 26.43 -0.80
C ARG A 17 -4.60 25.17 -0.54
N ALA A 18 -4.32 24.87 0.73
CA ALA A 18 -3.60 23.66 1.11
C ALA A 18 -4.34 22.38 0.68
N ASP A 19 -5.66 22.35 0.84
CA ASP A 19 -6.50 21.22 0.43
C ASP A 19 -6.39 20.99 -1.09
N ARG A 20 -6.48 22.05 -1.90
CA ARG A 20 -6.30 21.99 -3.36
C ARG A 20 -4.89 21.57 -3.78
N GLU A 21 -3.86 22.00 -3.07
CA GLU A 21 -2.48 21.58 -3.34
C GLU A 21 -2.26 20.10 -3.09
N ARG A 22 -2.84 19.55 -2.00
CA ARG A 22 -2.80 18.11 -1.73
C ARG A 22 -3.52 17.31 -2.81
N GLU A 23 -4.73 17.74 -3.20
CA GLU A 23 -5.48 17.08 -4.27
C GLU A 23 -4.73 17.13 -5.62
N ALA A 24 -4.11 18.28 -5.94
CA ALA A 24 -3.28 18.41 -7.13
C ALA A 24 -2.05 17.48 -7.09
N HIS A 25 -1.42 17.33 -5.93
CA HIS A 25 -0.30 16.40 -5.75
C HIS A 25 -0.74 14.94 -5.96
N GLU A 26 -1.86 14.53 -5.35
CA GLU A 26 -2.44 13.20 -5.59
C GLU A 26 -2.77 12.98 -7.06
N ASN A 27 -3.36 13.98 -7.73
CA ASN A 27 -3.70 13.88 -9.14
C ASN A 27 -2.45 13.83 -10.03
N ARG A 28 -1.35 14.51 -9.68
CA ARG A 28 -0.06 14.35 -10.39
C ARG A 28 0.50 12.94 -10.21
N LEU A 29 0.39 12.35 -9.03
CA LEU A 29 0.83 10.97 -8.81
C LEU A 29 -0.04 9.96 -9.57
N LYS A 30 -1.37 10.14 -9.52
CA LYS A 30 -2.35 9.25 -10.16
C LYS A 30 -2.36 9.37 -11.69
N TYR A 31 -2.27 10.59 -12.20
CA TYR A 31 -2.49 10.90 -13.63
C TYR A 31 -1.27 11.48 -14.34
N GLY A 32 -0.23 11.92 -13.62
CA GLY A 32 1.02 12.43 -14.21
C GLY A 32 2.00 11.34 -14.63
N GLN A 33 1.76 10.08 -14.27
CA GLN A 33 2.51 8.96 -14.84
C GLN A 33 2.15 8.78 -16.30
N SER A 34 3.17 8.72 -17.16
CA SER A 34 3.00 8.46 -18.58
C SER A 34 2.37 7.07 -18.80
N LYS A 35 1.65 6.89 -19.91
CA LYS A 35 1.00 5.61 -20.25
C LYS A 35 2.03 4.46 -20.31
N SER A 36 3.25 4.76 -20.76
CA SER A 36 4.38 3.83 -20.81
C SER A 36 4.87 3.38 -19.44
N GLU A 37 5.01 4.31 -18.48
CA GLU A 37 5.46 3.99 -17.12
C GLU A 37 4.41 3.18 -16.37
N ARG A 38 3.14 3.57 -16.48
CA ARG A 38 2.02 2.83 -15.88
C ARG A 38 1.95 1.40 -16.42
N GLY A 39 2.08 1.24 -17.73
CA GLY A 39 2.08 -0.08 -18.38
C GLY A 39 3.25 -0.96 -17.93
N LEU A 40 4.43 -0.37 -17.72
CA LEU A 40 5.60 -1.09 -17.22
C LEU A 40 5.39 -1.57 -15.78
N VAL A 41 4.88 -0.70 -14.90
CA VAL A 41 4.57 -1.05 -13.50
C VAL A 41 3.48 -2.13 -13.44
N ASP A 42 2.40 -1.99 -14.22
CA ASP A 42 1.33 -2.99 -14.29
C ASP A 42 1.86 -4.34 -14.78
N ALA A 43 2.73 -4.34 -15.80
CA ALA A 43 3.33 -5.56 -16.32
C ALA A 43 4.25 -6.25 -15.29
N GLN A 44 5.03 -5.47 -14.54
CA GLN A 44 5.85 -5.98 -13.43
C GLN A 44 4.97 -6.59 -12.33
N HIS A 45 3.90 -5.89 -11.94
CA HIS A 45 2.97 -6.35 -10.92
C HIS A 45 2.26 -7.65 -11.32
N ARG A 46 1.83 -7.75 -12.59
CA ARG A 46 1.25 -9.00 -13.12
C ARG A 46 2.25 -10.15 -13.07
N LYS A 47 3.50 -9.93 -13.47
CA LYS A 47 4.54 -10.97 -13.39
C LYS A 47 4.75 -11.44 -11.96
N SER A 48 4.91 -10.52 -11.00
CA SER A 48 5.07 -10.89 -9.60
C SER A 48 3.85 -11.63 -9.06
N GLN A 49 2.63 -11.23 -9.43
CA GLN A 49 1.42 -11.95 -9.04
C GLN A 49 1.39 -13.36 -9.63
N SER A 50 1.69 -13.51 -10.92
CA SER A 50 1.74 -14.83 -11.56
C SER A 50 2.82 -15.73 -10.95
N GLU A 51 3.97 -15.18 -10.57
CA GLU A 51 5.02 -15.90 -9.85
C GLU A 51 4.56 -16.36 -8.47
N ILE A 52 3.90 -15.48 -7.70
CA ILE A 52 3.35 -15.80 -6.38
C ILE A 52 2.23 -16.84 -6.50
N ASP A 53 1.32 -16.68 -7.45
CA ASP A 53 0.21 -17.60 -7.68
C ASP A 53 0.72 -18.97 -8.14
N GLY A 54 1.74 -19.02 -9.01
CA GLY A 54 2.39 -20.28 -9.39
C GLY A 54 3.19 -20.92 -8.25
N ALA A 55 3.71 -20.11 -7.32
CA ALA A 55 4.41 -20.59 -6.13
C ALA A 55 3.47 -20.96 -4.97
N ARG A 56 2.19 -20.58 -5.04
CA ARG A 56 1.18 -20.91 -4.02
C ARG A 56 0.90 -22.41 -4.09
N ARG A 57 1.50 -23.15 -3.17
CA ARG A 57 1.03 -24.50 -2.80
C ARG A 57 -0.25 -24.33 -2.00
N GLU A 58 -1.32 -24.99 -2.43
CA GLU A 58 -2.50 -25.13 -1.59
C GLU A 58 -2.07 -25.90 -0.33
N ASP A 59 -2.09 -25.24 0.83
CA ASP A 59 -1.86 -25.90 2.12
C ASP A 59 -3.07 -26.79 2.40
N ASN A 60 -3.06 -27.97 1.79
CA ASN A 60 -3.80 -29.13 2.25
C ASN A 60 -2.89 -30.06 3.07
N ARG A 61 -1.94 -29.46 3.81
CA ARG A 61 -1.02 -30.14 4.73
C ARG A 61 -1.37 -29.87 6.19
N ALA A 62 -2.66 -29.75 6.49
CA ALA A 62 -3.13 -29.79 7.87
C ALA A 62 -3.27 -31.23 8.40
N ASP A 63 -3.20 -32.26 7.53
CA ASP A 63 -3.61 -33.62 7.89
C ASP A 63 -2.49 -34.71 7.83
N GLU A 64 -1.23 -34.37 7.54
CA GLU A 64 -0.16 -35.40 7.37
C GLU A 64 1.10 -35.24 8.25
N ASP A 65 1.28 -34.12 8.97
CA ASP A 65 2.51 -33.89 9.77
C ASP A 65 2.35 -34.22 11.28
N ALA A 66 1.28 -34.91 11.69
CA ALA A 66 1.02 -35.24 13.11
C ALA A 66 1.60 -36.60 13.57
N ASP A 67 2.08 -37.45 12.66
CA ASP A 67 2.39 -38.86 12.98
C ASP A 67 3.90 -39.19 13.16
N ASP A 68 4.80 -38.20 13.06
CA ASP A 68 6.27 -38.42 13.08
C ASP A 68 6.98 -37.87 14.34
N ILE A 69 6.29 -37.80 15.48
CA ILE A 69 6.94 -37.50 16.77
C ILE A 69 7.57 -38.79 17.32
N ASP A 70 8.84 -39.05 16.99
CA ASP A 70 9.65 -40.10 17.62
C ASP A 70 9.82 -39.81 19.13
N PRO A 71 9.29 -40.67 20.03
CA PRO A 71 9.38 -40.46 21.47
C PRO A 71 10.79 -40.58 22.05
N ASN A 72 11.83 -40.91 21.27
CA ASN A 72 13.18 -41.14 21.78
C ASN A 72 14.16 -39.96 21.66
N THR A 73 13.68 -38.73 21.41
CA THR A 73 14.57 -37.53 21.31
C THR A 73 14.83 -36.84 22.67
N ALA A 74 14.49 -37.47 23.79
CA ALA A 74 14.82 -36.95 25.12
C ALA A 74 15.19 -38.05 26.11
N SER A 75 16.45 -38.53 26.04
CA SER A 75 17.35 -38.85 27.17
C SER A 75 18.67 -39.45 26.68
#